data_AF-A0A354F180-F1
#
_entry.id   AF-A0A354F180-F1
#
_cell.length_a   1.000
_cell.length_b   1.000
_cell.length_c   1.000
_cell.angle_alpha   90.00
_cell.angle_beta   90.00
_cell.angle_gamma   90.00
#
_symmetry.space_group_name_H-M   'P 1'
#
loop_
_entity.id
_entity.type
_entity.pdbx_description
1 polymer ?
#
loop_
_entity_poly.entity_id
_entity_poly.type
_entity_poly.pdbx_seq_one_letter_code
_entity_poly.pdbx_strand_id
1 'polypeptide(L)'
;MESIINNIGFGIFIYFSMLWVGYTFFLLGTYITIMRKHKASEFNNIMSKFNQRASLPITVIIPAFNEERRIKNAITAILNADYKNINVVVVNDASTDGTLQLLIDTYMLKKIPAAFKKKIKTSDVYAYYQSSIFNLIVVDKQHCPLASSAADSINAGLNVCRTPIFMTVDADTIVEPEAITRMLYMYLTHTHCIAIGGDIYIPDAFQMKDSELLEDDIPFNLVVGVQGCEYLRSFSYGREGGRFLGGALCHPGAFTMFETEAVIRVGGYDPQNFSYNAEIIIRLHHRMRNKQYPYSMIYSPSSIAWSEGPHTVRQLWHQRNQWQRGLLRCLFRYKEMVLNPKYGVAGLLAFPYYILFEALGPIVEAISYILLVFVLWFKTISLAHLAWLFFIAWGYMMLMTLSCVVLNLLTHSKRYKKRDILHLFVLTTVDMLFYRQVKAFCALTATIQYFIHRMR
;
A
#
# COMPACT_ATOMS: atom_id res chain seq x y z
N MET A 1 43.71 7.03 3.04
CA MET A 1 42.37 7.65 3.12
C MET A 1 41.64 7.56 1.79
N GLU A 2 42.26 7.98 0.68
CA GLU A 2 41.69 7.88 -0.67
C GLU A 2 41.26 6.46 -1.08
N SER A 3 42.09 5.44 -0.81
CA SER A 3 41.73 4.04 -1.09
C SER A 3 40.44 3.60 -0.37
N ILE A 4 40.21 4.06 0.87
CA ILE A 4 39.00 3.73 1.64
C ILE A 4 37.78 4.42 1.01
N ILE A 5 37.89 5.71 0.69
CA ILE A 5 36.84 6.50 0.01
C ILE A 5 36.47 5.85 -1.32
N ASN A 6 37.45 5.43 -2.11
CA ASN A 6 37.24 4.78 -3.41
C ASN A 6 36.54 3.42 -3.26
N ASN A 7 36.95 2.61 -2.28
CA ASN A 7 36.32 1.30 -2.05
C ASN A 7 34.86 1.44 -1.58
N ILE A 8 34.58 2.38 -0.66
CA ILE A 8 33.22 2.67 -0.20
C ILE A 8 32.38 3.22 -1.36
N GLY A 9 32.92 4.17 -2.12
CA GLY A 9 32.25 4.76 -3.28
C GLY A 9 31.92 3.71 -4.35
N PHE A 10 32.84 2.79 -4.63
CA PHE A 10 32.61 1.69 -5.56
C PHE A 10 31.53 0.73 -5.06
N GLY A 11 31.51 0.41 -3.77
CA GLY A 11 30.44 -0.38 -3.15
C GLY A 11 29.06 0.28 -3.28
N ILE A 12 28.98 1.58 -3.03
CA ILE A 12 27.76 2.38 -3.21
C ILE A 12 27.30 2.39 -4.67
N PHE A 13 28.25 2.54 -5.60
CA PHE A 13 27.97 2.50 -7.03
C PHE A 13 27.39 1.14 -7.46
N ILE A 14 27.98 0.04 -7.02
CA ILE A 14 27.44 -1.31 -7.28
C ILE A 14 26.03 -1.44 -6.70
N TYR A 15 25.83 -1.01 -5.46
CA TYR A 15 24.55 -1.10 -4.78
C TYR A 15 23.42 -0.36 -5.53
N PHE A 16 23.64 0.91 -5.89
CA PHE A 16 22.65 1.67 -6.66
C PHE A 16 22.48 1.13 -8.08
N SER A 17 23.54 0.61 -8.70
CA SER A 17 23.45 -0.04 -10.01
C SER A 17 22.56 -1.28 -9.95
N MET A 18 22.73 -2.13 -8.93
CA MET A 18 21.86 -3.29 -8.70
C MET A 18 20.41 -2.88 -8.48
N LEU A 19 20.18 -1.81 -7.71
CA LEU A 19 18.83 -1.28 -7.47
C LEU A 19 18.17 -0.80 -8.77
N TRP A 20 18.89 -0.06 -9.61
CA TRP A 20 18.39 0.41 -10.91
C TRP A 20 18.13 -0.74 -11.88
N VAL A 21 19.02 -1.73 -11.96
CA VAL A 21 18.78 -2.93 -12.77
C VAL A 21 17.52 -3.66 -12.29
N GLY A 22 17.33 -3.79 -10.97
CA GLY A 22 16.12 -4.39 -10.39
C GLY A 22 14.84 -3.63 -10.75
N TYR A 23 14.84 -2.30 -10.62
CA TYR A 23 13.69 -1.48 -11.00
C TYR A 23 13.38 -1.56 -12.50
N THR A 24 14.39 -1.53 -13.35
CA THR A 24 14.22 -1.72 -14.80
C THR A 24 13.64 -3.09 -15.12
N PHE A 25 14.09 -4.14 -14.42
CA PHE A 25 13.54 -5.49 -14.58
C PHE A 25 12.05 -5.56 -14.18
N PHE A 26 11.66 -4.93 -13.07
CA PHE A 26 10.24 -4.85 -12.69
C PHE A 26 9.42 -4.08 -13.72
N LEU A 27 9.90 -2.93 -14.18
CA LEU A 27 9.22 -2.13 -15.20
C LEU A 27 8.99 -2.94 -16.50
N LEU A 28 10.02 -3.64 -16.98
CA LEU A 28 9.92 -4.52 -18.15
C LEU A 28 8.95 -5.68 -17.93
N GLY A 29 9.00 -6.32 -16.76
CA GLY A 29 8.06 -7.38 -16.39
C GLY A 29 6.61 -6.91 -16.41
N THR A 30 6.37 -5.69 -15.93
CA THR A 30 5.04 -5.07 -15.97
C THR A 30 4.61 -4.72 -17.39
N TYR A 31 5.49 -4.12 -18.19
CA TYR A 31 5.23 -3.82 -19.60
C TYR A 31 4.82 -5.09 -20.37
N ILE A 32 5.56 -6.19 -20.22
CA ILE A 32 5.24 -7.48 -20.86
C ILE A 32 3.86 -7.99 -20.40
N THR A 33 3.55 -7.88 -19.11
CA THR A 33 2.28 -8.35 -18.54
C THR A 33 1.10 -7.56 -19.09
N ILE A 34 1.22 -6.23 -19.16
CA ILE A 34 0.19 -5.34 -19.71
C ILE A 34 -0.03 -5.65 -21.19
N MET A 35 1.04 -5.76 -21.99
CA MET A 35 0.94 -6.05 -23.43
C MET A 35 0.28 -7.41 -23.70
N ARG A 36 0.51 -8.42 -22.85
CA ARG A 36 -0.18 -9.72 -22.94
C ARG A 36 -1.67 -9.60 -22.62
N LYS A 37 -2.04 -8.83 -21.59
CA LYS A 37 -3.44 -8.57 -21.21
C LYS A 37 -4.17 -7.77 -22.29
N HIS A 38 -3.53 -6.79 -22.91
CA HIS A 38 -4.15 -5.94 -23.95
C HIS A 38 -4.46 -6.71 -25.25
N LYS A 39 -3.70 -7.77 -25.56
CA LYS A 39 -4.02 -8.71 -26.66
C LYS A 39 -5.17 -9.66 -26.33
N ALA A 40 -5.47 -9.86 -25.05
CA ALA A 40 -6.50 -10.77 -24.55
C ALA A 40 -7.79 -10.01 -24.21
N SER A 41 -8.24 -9.07 -25.06
CA SER A 41 -9.39 -8.18 -24.83
C SER A 41 -10.76 -8.91 -24.84
N GLU A 42 -10.91 -9.97 -24.05
CA GLU A 42 -12.17 -10.61 -23.68
C GLU A 42 -12.76 -10.04 -22.37
N PHE A 43 -12.04 -9.13 -21.70
CA PHE A 43 -12.36 -8.65 -20.34
C PHE A 43 -13.77 -8.01 -20.21
N ASN A 44 -14.18 -7.20 -21.20
CA ASN A 44 -15.48 -6.51 -21.14
C ASN A 44 -16.68 -7.46 -21.38
N ASN A 45 -16.50 -8.52 -22.18
CA ASN A 45 -17.56 -9.51 -22.44
C ASN A 45 -17.74 -10.50 -21.29
N ILE A 46 -16.71 -10.70 -20.47
CA ILE A 46 -16.76 -11.61 -19.31
C ILE A 46 -17.36 -10.91 -18.09
N MET A 47 -17.08 -9.61 -17.89
CA MET A 47 -17.58 -8.86 -16.73
C MET A 47 -19.11 -8.69 -16.75
N SER A 48 -19.71 -8.49 -17.92
CA SER A 48 -21.19 -8.42 -18.07
C SER A 48 -21.88 -9.75 -17.73
N LYS A 49 -21.25 -10.89 -18.05
CA LYS A 49 -21.73 -12.23 -17.68
C LYS A 49 -21.47 -12.57 -16.21
N PHE A 50 -20.39 -12.04 -15.63
CA PHE A 50 -20.01 -12.24 -14.25
C PHE A 50 -21.03 -11.62 -13.27
N ASN A 51 -21.48 -10.39 -13.56
CA ASN A 51 -22.51 -9.70 -12.78
C ASN A 51 -23.85 -10.45 -12.74
N GLN A 52 -24.13 -11.34 -13.70
CA GLN A 52 -25.36 -12.15 -13.72
C GLN A 52 -25.25 -13.47 -12.93
N ARG A 53 -24.04 -13.97 -12.63
CA ARG A 53 -23.83 -15.31 -12.05
C ARG A 53 -23.15 -15.34 -10.67
N ALA A 54 -22.54 -14.25 -10.20
CA ALA A 54 -21.75 -14.28 -8.95
C ALA A 54 -22.52 -13.70 -7.74
N SER A 55 -23.13 -14.60 -6.97
CA SER A 55 -23.83 -14.36 -5.69
C SER A 55 -22.91 -14.36 -4.46
N LEU A 56 -21.60 -14.21 -4.62
CA LEU A 56 -20.64 -14.33 -3.52
C LEU A 56 -20.64 -13.06 -2.63
N PRO A 57 -21.13 -13.12 -1.39
CA PRO A 57 -21.17 -11.94 -0.55
C PRO A 57 -19.75 -11.54 -0.14
N ILE A 58 -19.48 -10.24 -0.13
CA ILE A 58 -18.22 -9.65 0.36
C ILE A 58 -18.51 -8.72 1.53
N THR A 59 -17.59 -8.65 2.49
CA THR A 59 -17.61 -7.64 3.55
C THR A 59 -16.51 -6.62 3.34
N VAL A 60 -16.84 -5.35 3.22
CA VAL A 60 -15.86 -4.25 3.25
C VAL A 60 -15.75 -3.74 4.68
N ILE A 61 -14.54 -3.78 5.24
CA ILE A 61 -14.23 -3.33 6.59
C ILE A 61 -13.52 -1.98 6.52
N ILE A 62 -14.09 -0.98 7.20
CA ILE A 62 -13.58 0.40 7.24
C ILE A 62 -13.20 0.75 8.69
N PRO A 63 -11.91 0.80 9.06
CA PRO A 63 -11.49 1.34 10.35
C PRO A 63 -11.64 2.88 10.34
N ALA A 64 -12.17 3.44 11.42
CA ALA A 64 -12.41 4.88 11.54
C ALA A 64 -12.01 5.41 12.92
N PHE A 65 -11.24 6.51 12.93
CA PHE A 65 -10.92 7.29 14.12
C PHE A 65 -10.82 8.77 13.74
N ASN A 66 -11.79 9.57 14.20
CA ASN A 66 -11.92 10.98 13.85
C ASN A 66 -12.00 11.25 12.33
N GLU A 67 -12.99 10.64 11.69
CA GLU A 67 -13.15 10.59 10.22
C GLU A 67 -14.43 11.27 9.73
N GLU A 68 -15.03 12.16 10.53
CA GLU A 68 -16.31 12.84 10.25
C GLU A 68 -16.37 13.48 8.85
N ARG A 69 -15.25 14.03 8.38
CA ARG A 69 -15.16 14.73 7.09
C ARG A 69 -15.12 13.82 5.87
N ARG A 70 -14.69 12.56 6.02
CA ARG A 70 -14.30 11.69 4.89
C ARG A 70 -15.12 10.42 4.79
N ILE A 71 -15.50 9.87 5.93
CA ILE A 71 -16.09 8.53 6.01
C ILE A 71 -17.37 8.36 5.18
N LYS A 72 -18.17 9.42 5.05
CA LYS A 72 -19.39 9.42 4.24
C LYS A 72 -19.09 9.16 2.77
N ASN A 73 -18.01 9.74 2.24
CA ASN A 73 -17.63 9.58 0.83
C ASN A 73 -17.17 8.13 0.57
N ALA A 74 -16.35 7.57 1.46
CA ALA A 74 -15.90 6.18 1.37
C ALA A 74 -17.08 5.20 1.40
N ILE A 75 -18.00 5.32 2.37
CA ILE A 75 -19.18 4.44 2.46
C ILE A 75 -20.08 4.62 1.23
N THR A 76 -20.32 5.84 0.79
CA THR A 76 -21.18 6.12 -0.38
C THR A 76 -20.59 5.50 -1.65
N ALA A 77 -19.28 5.61 -1.87
CA ALA A 77 -18.61 4.98 -2.99
C ALA A 77 -18.77 3.46 -2.98
N ILE A 78 -18.63 2.82 -1.81
CA ILE A 78 -18.82 1.36 -1.67
C ILE A 78 -20.28 0.95 -1.91
N LEU A 79 -21.26 1.70 -1.41
CA LEU A 79 -22.68 1.41 -1.62
C LEU A 79 -23.10 1.61 -3.09
N ASN A 80 -22.43 2.53 -3.79
CA ASN A 80 -22.70 2.83 -5.19
C ASN A 80 -21.92 1.94 -6.17
N ALA A 81 -20.95 1.15 -5.69
CA ALA A 81 -20.19 0.21 -6.51
C ALA A 81 -21.10 -0.70 -7.35
N ASP A 82 -20.61 -1.13 -8.52
CA ASP A 82 -21.38 -1.95 -9.47
C ASP A 82 -21.76 -3.30 -8.88
N TYR A 83 -20.90 -3.85 -8.03
CA TYR A 83 -21.18 -5.08 -7.29
C TYR A 83 -22.12 -4.81 -6.12
N LYS A 84 -23.31 -5.43 -6.09
CA LYS A 84 -24.34 -5.12 -5.08
C LYS A 84 -24.38 -6.04 -3.86
N ASN A 85 -23.78 -7.23 -3.91
CA ASN A 85 -23.77 -8.15 -2.77
C ASN A 85 -22.65 -7.82 -1.77
N ILE A 86 -22.69 -6.58 -1.28
CA ILE A 86 -21.70 -6.01 -0.36
C ILE A 86 -22.34 -5.81 1.01
N ASN A 87 -21.62 -6.23 2.05
CA ASN A 87 -21.85 -5.84 3.43
C ASN A 87 -20.77 -4.86 3.84
N VAL A 88 -21.14 -3.75 4.47
CA VAL A 88 -20.19 -2.76 4.97
C VAL A 88 -20.11 -2.89 6.49
N VAL A 89 -18.89 -2.96 7.03
CA VAL A 89 -18.63 -2.96 8.47
C VAL A 89 -17.70 -1.81 8.77
N VAL A 90 -18.22 -0.77 9.41
CA VAL A 90 -17.41 0.35 9.90
C VAL A 90 -17.04 0.08 11.35
N VAL A 91 -15.79 0.31 11.71
CA VAL A 91 -15.31 0.12 13.08
C VAL A 91 -14.85 1.46 13.63
N ASN A 92 -15.67 2.04 14.51
CA ASN A 92 -15.37 3.28 15.22
C ASN A 92 -14.44 2.97 16.41
N ASP A 93 -13.22 3.49 16.35
CA ASP A 93 -12.14 3.24 17.31
C ASP A 93 -12.11 4.28 18.45
N ALA A 94 -13.28 4.52 19.06
CA ALA A 94 -13.51 5.58 20.05
C ALA A 94 -13.19 6.99 19.53
N SER A 95 -13.75 7.35 18.36
CA SER A 95 -13.66 8.72 17.84
C SER A 95 -14.16 9.74 18.86
N THR A 96 -13.45 10.86 18.93
CA THR A 96 -13.73 12.01 19.81
C THR A 96 -14.49 13.14 19.08
N ASP A 97 -14.61 13.06 17.76
CA ASP A 97 -15.38 13.97 16.92
C ASP A 97 -16.82 13.46 16.67
N GLY A 98 -17.53 14.06 15.71
CA GLY A 98 -18.89 13.67 15.36
C GLY A 98 -19.03 12.37 14.55
N THR A 99 -17.95 11.61 14.30
CA THR A 99 -17.96 10.45 13.38
C THR A 99 -19.09 9.45 13.67
N LEU A 100 -19.22 9.00 14.93
CA LEU A 100 -20.23 8.00 15.29
C LEU A 100 -21.66 8.55 15.12
N GLN A 101 -21.89 9.79 15.57
CA GLN A 101 -23.19 10.43 15.48
C GLN A 101 -23.61 10.65 14.02
N LEU A 102 -22.67 11.11 13.18
CA LEU A 102 -22.86 11.26 11.75
C LEU A 102 -23.29 9.94 11.09
N LEU A 103 -22.64 8.82 11.44
CA LEU A 103 -22.99 7.50 10.93
C LEU A 103 -24.40 7.07 11.36
N ILE A 104 -24.75 7.30 12.63
CA ILE A 104 -26.06 6.95 13.18
C ILE A 104 -27.17 7.71 12.44
N ASP A 105 -27.01 9.01 12.29
CA ASP A 105 -28.03 9.87 11.69
C ASP A 105 -28.14 9.63 10.18
N THR A 106 -27.00 9.55 9.48
CA THR A 106 -26.96 9.41 8.01
C THR A 106 -27.50 8.06 7.55
N TYR A 107 -27.19 6.97 8.29
CA TYR A 107 -27.53 5.62 7.86
C TYR A 107 -28.61 4.96 8.71
N MET A 108 -29.34 5.74 9.52
CA MET A 108 -30.48 5.28 10.35
C MET A 108 -30.10 4.06 11.20
N LEU A 109 -28.96 4.13 11.88
CA LEU A 109 -28.44 3.01 12.63
C LEU A 109 -29.19 2.82 13.95
N LYS A 110 -29.51 1.58 14.27
CA LYS A 110 -30.10 1.19 15.56
C LYS A 110 -29.16 0.28 16.31
N LYS A 111 -29.04 0.49 17.62
CA LYS A 111 -28.24 -0.36 18.50
C LYS A 111 -28.83 -1.78 18.51
N ILE A 112 -27.97 -2.79 18.35
CA ILE A 112 -28.34 -4.21 18.38
C ILE A 112 -27.59 -4.96 19.50
N PRO A 113 -28.13 -6.07 20.01
CA PRO A 113 -27.44 -6.88 21.01
C PRO A 113 -26.16 -7.50 20.45
N ALA A 114 -25.15 -7.66 21.31
CA ALA A 114 -23.87 -8.27 20.97
C ALA A 114 -24.03 -9.79 20.70
N ALA A 115 -24.28 -10.16 19.46
CA ALA A 115 -24.49 -11.55 19.03
C ALA A 115 -23.32 -12.14 18.21
N PHE A 116 -22.15 -11.50 18.22
CA PHE A 116 -21.00 -11.90 17.40
C PHE A 116 -19.97 -12.69 18.21
N LYS A 117 -19.52 -13.83 17.65
CA LYS A 117 -18.48 -14.66 18.25
C LYS A 117 -17.11 -13.98 18.06
N LYS A 118 -16.43 -13.64 19.16
CA LYS A 118 -15.03 -13.19 19.13
C LYS A 118 -14.12 -14.33 18.69
N LYS A 119 -13.65 -14.31 17.44
CA LYS A 119 -12.69 -15.27 16.85
C LYS A 119 -11.25 -14.79 17.02
N ILE A 120 -11.04 -13.48 16.93
CA ILE A 120 -9.75 -12.79 17.05
C ILE A 120 -9.81 -11.89 18.28
N LYS A 121 -8.70 -11.81 19.02
CA LYS A 121 -8.57 -10.92 20.17
C LYS A 121 -8.54 -9.45 19.70
N THR A 122 -9.35 -8.62 20.33
CA THR A 122 -9.42 -7.18 20.06
C THR A 122 -9.63 -6.41 21.35
N SER A 123 -9.53 -5.07 21.28
CA SER A 123 -10.08 -4.20 22.31
C SER A 123 -11.59 -4.43 22.50
N ASP A 124 -12.12 -4.03 23.65
CA ASP A 124 -13.52 -4.28 23.99
C ASP A 124 -14.48 -3.45 23.15
N VAL A 125 -15.58 -4.08 22.76
CA VAL A 125 -16.64 -3.47 21.94
C VAL A 125 -17.74 -2.97 22.87
N TYR A 126 -18.06 -1.68 22.79
CA TYR A 126 -19.11 -1.05 23.59
C TYR A 126 -20.51 -1.32 23.02
N ALA A 127 -20.64 -1.25 21.69
CA ALA A 127 -21.92 -1.39 21.03
C ALA A 127 -21.78 -1.85 19.59
N TYR A 128 -22.85 -2.45 19.09
CA TYR A 128 -23.06 -2.74 17.68
C TYR A 128 -24.28 -1.97 17.21
N TYR A 129 -24.21 -1.41 16.01
CA TYR A 129 -25.32 -0.74 15.37
C TYR A 129 -25.54 -1.31 13.98
N GLN A 130 -26.79 -1.40 13.56
CA GLN A 130 -27.20 -1.94 12.26
C GLN A 130 -28.12 -0.93 11.58
N SER A 131 -27.88 -0.67 10.29
CA SER A 131 -28.82 0.10 9.48
C SER A 131 -30.05 -0.73 9.15
N SER A 132 -31.22 -0.10 9.18
CA SER A 132 -32.48 -0.72 8.72
C SER A 132 -32.66 -0.67 7.20
N ILE A 133 -31.84 0.08 6.48
CA ILE A 133 -31.98 0.30 5.03
C ILE A 133 -30.78 -0.24 4.26
N PHE A 134 -29.57 -0.02 4.78
CA PHE A 134 -28.34 -0.44 4.14
C PHE A 134 -27.78 -1.71 4.77
N ASN A 135 -27.04 -2.51 4.00
CA ASN A 135 -26.24 -3.63 4.53
C ASN A 135 -24.99 -3.09 5.26
N LEU A 136 -25.21 -2.32 6.33
CA LEU A 136 -24.18 -1.60 7.07
C LEU A 136 -24.27 -1.92 8.57
N ILE A 137 -23.14 -2.36 9.13
CA ILE A 137 -22.93 -2.50 10.57
C ILE A 137 -21.88 -1.50 11.01
N VAL A 138 -22.11 -0.87 12.17
CA VAL A 138 -21.09 -0.09 12.88
C VAL A 138 -20.72 -0.79 14.18
N VAL A 139 -19.43 -1.02 14.38
CA VAL A 139 -18.86 -1.56 15.61
C VAL A 139 -18.22 -0.40 16.36
N ASP A 140 -18.76 -0.07 17.53
CA ASP A 140 -18.19 0.96 18.40
C ASP A 140 -17.36 0.30 19.50
N LYS A 141 -16.06 0.59 19.55
CA LYS A 141 -15.12 -0.08 20.44
C LYS A 141 -14.19 0.88 21.16
N GLN A 142 -13.55 0.38 22.21
CA GLN A 142 -12.47 1.09 22.91
C GLN A 142 -11.27 1.31 21.98
N HIS A 143 -10.63 2.48 22.11
CA HIS A 143 -9.38 2.77 21.42
C HIS A 143 -8.29 1.75 21.77
N CYS A 144 -7.59 1.24 20.76
CA CYS A 144 -6.47 0.35 21.00
C CYS A 144 -5.19 1.15 21.30
N PRO A 145 -4.55 0.98 22.47
CA PRO A 145 -3.34 1.74 22.83
C PRO A 145 -2.06 1.17 22.20
N LEU A 146 -2.17 0.14 21.36
CA LEU A 146 -1.03 -0.51 20.71
C LEU A 146 -0.55 0.31 19.49
N ALA A 147 0.52 -0.16 18.85
CA ALA A 147 1.18 0.57 17.77
C ALA A 147 0.26 0.90 16.59
N SER A 148 -0.70 0.02 16.26
CA SER A 148 -1.68 0.22 15.20
C SER A 148 -3.08 -0.05 15.72
N SER A 149 -3.84 1.02 15.94
CA SER A 149 -5.24 0.89 16.31
C SER A 149 -6.13 0.47 15.13
N ALA A 150 -5.75 0.85 13.91
CA ALA A 150 -6.39 0.39 12.68
C ALA A 150 -6.37 -1.14 12.53
N ALA A 151 -5.24 -1.81 12.85
CA ALA A 151 -5.15 -3.27 12.84
C ALA A 151 -6.11 -3.94 13.82
N ASP A 152 -6.24 -3.39 15.03
CA ASP A 152 -7.21 -3.86 16.04
C ASP A 152 -8.66 -3.63 15.58
N SER A 153 -8.93 -2.49 14.94
CA SER A 153 -10.24 -2.18 14.35
C SER A 153 -10.60 -3.14 13.22
N ILE A 154 -9.67 -3.46 12.33
CA ILE A 154 -9.91 -4.47 11.27
C ILE A 154 -10.20 -5.84 11.89
N ASN A 155 -9.48 -6.23 12.93
CA ASN A 155 -9.76 -7.48 13.66
C ASN A 155 -11.16 -7.47 14.31
N ALA A 156 -11.63 -6.34 14.82
CA ALA A 156 -12.97 -6.22 15.37
C ALA A 156 -14.03 -6.34 14.28
N GLY A 157 -13.77 -5.78 13.10
CA GLY A 157 -14.58 -6.00 11.89
C GLY A 157 -14.60 -7.47 11.47
N LEU A 158 -13.46 -8.17 11.53
CA LEU A 158 -13.36 -9.60 11.20
C LEU A 158 -14.18 -10.50 12.13
N ASN A 159 -14.33 -10.12 13.40
CA ASN A 159 -15.22 -10.82 14.34
C ASN A 159 -16.70 -10.73 13.94
N VAL A 160 -17.07 -9.67 13.20
CA VAL A 160 -18.43 -9.42 12.69
C VAL A 160 -18.60 -9.94 11.26
N CYS A 161 -17.51 -10.07 10.50
CA CYS A 161 -17.49 -10.56 9.14
C CYS A 161 -18.03 -12.00 9.03
N ARG A 162 -19.04 -12.18 8.17
CA ARG A 162 -19.71 -13.48 7.91
C ARG A 162 -19.48 -13.99 6.50
N THR A 163 -18.82 -13.21 5.66
CA THR A 163 -18.59 -13.53 4.26
C THR A 163 -17.29 -14.32 4.06
N PRO A 164 -17.20 -15.15 3.00
CA PRO A 164 -15.98 -15.89 2.68
C PRO A 164 -14.83 -14.97 2.26
N ILE A 165 -15.16 -13.77 1.78
CA ILE A 165 -14.20 -12.74 1.37
C ILE A 165 -14.46 -11.46 2.13
N PHE A 166 -13.39 -10.78 2.55
CA PHE A 166 -13.47 -9.42 3.02
C PHE A 166 -12.46 -8.51 2.31
N MET A 167 -12.68 -7.21 2.38
CA MET A 167 -11.78 -6.19 1.87
C MET A 167 -11.54 -5.15 2.96
N THR A 168 -10.33 -4.62 3.04
CA THR A 168 -10.00 -3.45 3.86
C THR A 168 -10.02 -2.19 3.01
N VAL A 169 -10.74 -1.16 3.49
CA VAL A 169 -10.77 0.17 2.88
C VAL A 169 -10.59 1.22 3.97
N ASP A 170 -9.67 2.16 3.80
CA ASP A 170 -9.48 3.25 4.77
C ASP A 170 -10.62 4.28 4.64
N ALA A 171 -10.93 5.01 5.72
CA ALA A 171 -12.05 5.97 5.75
C ALA A 171 -11.85 7.19 4.84
N ASP A 172 -10.62 7.44 4.39
CA ASP A 172 -10.22 8.48 3.43
C ASP A 172 -10.11 7.96 1.99
N THR A 173 -10.51 6.71 1.75
CA THR A 173 -10.29 6.02 0.48
C THR A 173 -11.60 5.83 -0.28
N ILE A 174 -11.58 6.22 -1.55
CA ILE A 174 -12.71 6.12 -2.49
C ILE A 174 -12.37 5.07 -3.54
N VAL A 175 -13.26 4.09 -3.68
CA VAL A 175 -13.09 2.95 -4.58
C VAL A 175 -13.85 3.20 -5.88
N GLU A 176 -13.23 2.92 -7.04
CA GLU A 176 -13.95 3.02 -8.32
C GLU A 176 -15.12 2.04 -8.39
N PRO A 177 -16.23 2.40 -9.10
CA PRO A 177 -17.44 1.58 -9.14
C PRO A 177 -17.20 0.11 -9.53
N GLU A 178 -16.34 -0.18 -10.50
CA GLU A 178 -16.07 -1.55 -10.95
C GLU A 178 -14.89 -2.22 -10.25
N ALA A 179 -14.16 -1.52 -9.38
CA ALA A 179 -12.89 -2.04 -8.84
C ALA A 179 -13.09 -3.31 -8.00
N ILE A 180 -14.16 -3.37 -7.19
CA ILE A 180 -14.53 -4.56 -6.42
C ILE A 180 -14.87 -5.73 -7.36
N THR A 181 -15.63 -5.48 -8.42
CA THR A 181 -15.97 -6.49 -9.44
C THR A 181 -14.71 -7.05 -10.11
N ARG A 182 -13.76 -6.17 -10.48
CA ARG A 182 -12.47 -6.57 -11.07
C ARG A 182 -11.64 -7.43 -10.11
N MET A 183 -11.61 -7.11 -8.81
CA MET A 183 -10.89 -7.92 -7.81
C MET A 183 -11.57 -9.27 -7.57
N LEU A 184 -12.91 -9.32 -7.49
CA LEU A 184 -13.67 -10.57 -7.35
C LEU A 184 -13.45 -11.50 -8.54
N TYR A 185 -13.44 -10.94 -9.76
CA TYR A 185 -13.10 -11.70 -10.96
C TYR A 185 -11.71 -12.32 -10.84
N MET A 186 -10.72 -11.56 -10.40
CA MET A 186 -9.36 -12.06 -10.19
C MET A 186 -9.31 -13.18 -9.13
N TYR A 187 -10.07 -13.04 -8.02
CA TYR A 187 -10.18 -14.06 -6.98
C TYR A 187 -10.72 -15.38 -7.52
N LEU A 188 -11.78 -15.33 -8.32
CA LEU A 188 -12.46 -16.54 -8.81
C LEU A 188 -11.73 -17.21 -9.97
N THR A 189 -10.94 -16.46 -10.73
CA THR A 189 -10.17 -16.99 -11.87
C THR A 189 -8.81 -17.56 -11.49
N HIS A 190 -8.28 -17.19 -10.32
CA HIS A 190 -7.00 -17.69 -9.85
C HIS A 190 -7.19 -18.78 -8.79
N THR A 191 -6.56 -19.93 -9.01
CA THR A 191 -6.64 -21.06 -8.08
C THR A 191 -5.95 -20.72 -6.76
N HIS A 192 -6.61 -21.10 -5.65
CA HIS A 192 -6.12 -20.88 -4.29
C HIS A 192 -5.74 -19.41 -3.99
N CYS A 193 -6.43 -18.45 -4.59
CA CYS A 193 -6.19 -17.04 -4.33
C CYS A 193 -6.65 -16.68 -2.92
N ILE A 194 -5.74 -16.14 -2.09
CA ILE A 194 -6.04 -15.79 -0.70
C ILE A 194 -5.90 -14.29 -0.40
N ALA A 195 -5.24 -13.53 -1.28
CA ALA A 195 -5.10 -12.09 -1.15
C ALA A 195 -4.95 -11.43 -2.53
N ILE A 196 -5.58 -10.25 -2.68
CA ILE A 196 -5.52 -9.43 -3.88
C ILE A 196 -5.30 -7.98 -3.46
N GLY A 197 -4.17 -7.38 -3.84
CA GLY A 197 -3.95 -5.95 -3.72
C GLY A 197 -4.52 -5.19 -4.92
N GLY A 198 -5.17 -4.07 -4.69
CA GLY A 198 -5.51 -3.11 -5.75
C GLY A 198 -4.49 -1.97 -5.84
N ASP A 199 -4.70 -1.05 -6.77
CA ASP A 199 -3.86 0.12 -6.97
C ASP A 199 -4.41 1.35 -6.24
N ILE A 200 -3.52 2.18 -5.69
CA ILE A 200 -3.90 3.40 -4.96
C ILE A 200 -3.30 4.62 -5.64
N TYR A 201 -4.16 5.59 -5.93
CA TYR A 201 -3.80 6.89 -6.44
C TYR A 201 -4.04 7.98 -5.40
N ILE A 202 -3.30 9.07 -5.53
CA ILE A 202 -3.41 10.23 -4.65
C ILE A 202 -3.87 11.41 -5.52
N PRO A 203 -5.13 11.87 -5.41
CA PRO A 203 -5.62 13.02 -6.17
C PRO A 203 -5.16 14.36 -5.56
N ASP A 204 -5.19 15.43 -6.36
CA ASP A 204 -4.94 16.81 -5.87
C ASP A 204 -5.99 17.25 -4.85
N ALA A 205 -7.27 17.02 -5.18
CA ALA A 205 -8.39 17.36 -4.31
C ALA A 205 -9.46 16.27 -4.33
N PHE A 206 -9.99 15.96 -3.15
CA PHE A 206 -11.19 15.14 -2.98
C PHE A 206 -12.43 15.99 -3.24
N GLN A 207 -12.69 16.32 -4.49
CA GLN A 207 -13.97 16.89 -4.91
C GLN A 207 -14.82 15.78 -5.52
N MET A 208 -16.03 15.60 -5.01
CA MET A 208 -16.97 14.56 -5.45
C MET A 208 -18.16 15.20 -6.14
N LYS A 209 -18.60 14.60 -7.26
CA LYS A 209 -19.91 14.85 -7.87
C LYS A 209 -20.52 13.52 -8.27
N ASP A 210 -21.75 13.28 -7.83
CA ASP A 210 -22.51 12.07 -8.16
C ASP A 210 -21.79 10.75 -7.81
N SER A 211 -20.94 10.76 -6.77
CA SER A 211 -20.11 9.62 -6.32
C SER A 211 -18.91 9.28 -7.20
N GLU A 212 -18.60 10.15 -8.15
CA GLU A 212 -17.38 10.11 -8.95
C GLU A 212 -16.44 11.24 -8.53
N LEU A 213 -15.14 10.98 -8.64
CA LEU A 213 -14.13 11.97 -8.30
C LEU A 213 -14.01 12.98 -9.46
N LEU A 214 -14.21 14.26 -9.14
CA LEU A 214 -14.34 15.34 -10.12
C LEU A 214 -13.02 15.65 -10.85
N GLU A 215 -11.91 15.58 -10.13
CA GLU A 215 -10.59 15.97 -10.65
C GLU A 215 -9.52 14.96 -10.28
N ASP A 216 -8.94 14.34 -11.29
CA ASP A 216 -7.87 13.36 -11.16
C ASP A 216 -6.48 13.93 -11.45
N ASP A 217 -6.39 15.27 -11.45
CA ASP A 217 -5.18 16.03 -11.71
C ASP A 217 -4.09 15.70 -10.66
N ILE A 218 -2.83 15.84 -11.08
CA ILE A 218 -1.67 15.57 -10.23
C ILE A 218 -1.58 16.64 -9.14
N PRO A 219 -1.37 16.26 -7.86
CA PRO A 219 -1.32 17.22 -6.76
C PRO A 219 -0.33 18.38 -6.98
N PHE A 220 -0.78 19.61 -6.76
CA PHE A 220 0.10 20.80 -6.78
C PHE A 220 0.98 20.88 -5.54
N ASN A 221 0.49 20.39 -4.40
CA ASN A 221 1.31 20.28 -3.19
C ASN A 221 2.49 19.33 -3.46
N LEU A 222 3.71 19.83 -3.33
CA LEU A 222 4.92 19.08 -3.68
C LEU A 222 5.10 17.79 -2.86
N VAL A 223 4.70 17.77 -1.59
CA VAL A 223 4.83 16.57 -0.74
C VAL A 223 3.89 15.47 -1.25
N VAL A 224 2.63 15.83 -1.49
CA VAL A 224 1.59 14.93 -1.99
C VAL A 224 1.91 14.47 -3.42
N GLY A 225 2.30 15.41 -4.29
CA GLY A 225 2.61 15.13 -5.70
C GLY A 225 3.83 14.22 -5.87
N VAL A 226 4.90 14.45 -5.10
CA VAL A 226 6.07 13.55 -5.12
C VAL A 226 5.70 12.17 -4.59
N GLN A 227 4.87 12.08 -3.55
CA GLN A 227 4.38 10.79 -3.06
C GLN A 227 3.50 10.09 -4.10
N GLY A 228 2.65 10.81 -4.83
CA GLY A 228 1.91 10.25 -5.96
C GLY A 228 2.84 9.66 -7.02
N CYS A 229 3.95 10.34 -7.35
CA CYS A 229 4.97 9.81 -8.26
C CYS A 229 5.69 8.57 -7.69
N GLU A 230 5.92 8.51 -6.37
CA GLU A 230 6.43 7.31 -5.70
C GLU A 230 5.44 6.15 -5.78
N TYR A 231 4.14 6.42 -5.60
CA TYR A 231 3.10 5.40 -5.65
C TYR A 231 2.96 4.82 -7.05
N LEU A 232 2.94 5.66 -8.09
CA LEU A 232 2.98 5.22 -9.47
C LEU A 232 4.16 4.26 -9.73
N ARG A 233 5.37 4.63 -9.30
CA ARG A 233 6.57 3.78 -9.49
C ARG A 233 6.50 2.49 -8.67
N SER A 234 6.05 2.55 -7.42
CA SER A 234 6.18 1.46 -6.46
C SER A 234 4.99 0.50 -6.45
N PHE A 235 3.75 1.02 -6.45
CA PHE A 235 2.52 0.23 -6.38
C PHE A 235 2.05 -0.19 -7.78
N SER A 236 1.82 0.76 -8.68
CA SER A 236 1.24 0.48 -10.00
C SER A 236 2.14 -0.42 -10.87
N TYR A 237 3.45 -0.18 -10.86
CA TYR A 237 4.37 -0.87 -11.78
C TYR A 237 5.46 -1.71 -11.09
N GLY A 238 5.91 -1.32 -9.88
CA GLY A 238 6.86 -2.12 -9.11
C GLY A 238 6.28 -3.46 -8.64
N ARG A 239 5.06 -3.45 -8.07
CA ARG A 239 4.43 -4.66 -7.50
C ARG A 239 3.83 -5.59 -8.54
N GLU A 240 3.28 -5.07 -9.64
CA GLU A 240 2.85 -5.90 -10.78
C GLU A 240 4.05 -6.62 -11.41
N GLY A 241 5.18 -5.93 -11.58
CA GLY A 241 6.42 -6.51 -12.10
C GLY A 241 7.08 -7.48 -11.12
N GLY A 242 6.94 -7.20 -9.82
CA GLY A 242 7.33 -8.07 -8.71
C GLY A 242 6.49 -9.34 -8.58
N ARG A 243 5.43 -9.54 -9.37
CA ARG A 243 4.64 -10.79 -9.34
C ARG A 243 5.49 -12.03 -9.59
N PHE A 244 6.51 -11.92 -10.45
CA PHE A 244 7.47 -12.99 -10.72
C PHE A 244 8.36 -13.32 -9.51
N LEU A 245 8.46 -12.43 -8.52
CA LEU A 245 9.12 -12.68 -7.23
C LEU A 245 8.23 -13.45 -6.23
N GLY A 246 7.13 -14.06 -6.70
CA GLY A 246 6.25 -14.91 -5.89
C GLY A 246 5.22 -14.15 -5.07
N GLY A 247 4.89 -12.93 -5.47
CA GLY A 247 3.94 -12.03 -4.79
C GLY A 247 4.65 -10.87 -4.09
N ALA A 248 4.08 -9.68 -4.15
CA ALA A 248 4.57 -8.56 -3.36
C ALA A 248 4.39 -8.88 -1.86
N LEU A 249 5.45 -8.78 -1.05
CA LEU A 249 5.38 -8.98 0.41
C LEU A 249 4.57 -7.89 1.14
N CYS A 250 4.02 -6.95 0.38
CA CYS A 250 3.19 -5.88 0.87
C CYS A 250 2.05 -5.66 -0.14
N HIS A 251 0.83 -5.53 0.36
CA HIS A 251 -0.30 -4.99 -0.37
C HIS A 251 -0.74 -3.68 0.30
N PRO A 252 -1.40 -2.77 -0.42
CA PRO A 252 -1.84 -1.51 0.17
C PRO A 252 -2.89 -1.77 1.27
N GLY A 253 -2.73 -1.13 2.44
CA GLY A 253 -3.69 -1.32 3.54
C GLY A 253 -5.11 -0.89 3.21
N ALA A 254 -5.22 0.24 2.51
CA ALA A 254 -6.49 0.88 2.20
C ALA A 254 -7.26 0.21 1.05
N PHE A 255 -6.70 -0.79 0.37
CA PHE A 255 -7.39 -1.42 -0.76
C PHE A 255 -6.87 -2.83 -1.06
N THR A 256 -7.15 -3.77 -0.15
CA THR A 256 -6.79 -5.18 -0.31
C THR A 256 -7.95 -6.10 0.04
N MET A 257 -8.17 -7.12 -0.81
CA MET A 257 -9.18 -8.17 -0.64
C MET A 257 -8.51 -9.47 -0.16
N PHE A 258 -9.18 -10.20 0.72
CA PHE A 258 -8.66 -11.42 1.34
C PHE A 258 -9.72 -12.51 1.43
N GLU A 259 -9.27 -13.77 1.39
CA GLU A 259 -10.05 -14.89 1.91
C GLU A 259 -10.16 -14.74 3.44
N THR A 260 -11.39 -14.58 3.95
CA THR A 260 -11.66 -14.31 5.37
C THR A 260 -11.06 -15.38 6.28
N GLU A 261 -11.24 -16.64 5.92
CA GLU A 261 -10.79 -17.77 6.72
C GLU A 261 -9.26 -17.91 6.77
N ALA A 262 -8.57 -17.54 5.68
CA ALA A 262 -7.10 -17.52 5.66
C ALA A 262 -6.54 -16.54 6.70
N VAL A 263 -7.14 -15.35 6.82
CA VAL A 263 -6.73 -14.31 7.77
C VAL A 263 -7.10 -14.68 9.22
N ILE A 264 -8.30 -15.23 9.44
CA ILE A 264 -8.71 -15.70 10.77
C ILE A 264 -7.79 -16.81 11.28
N ARG A 265 -7.41 -17.78 10.43
CA ARG A 265 -6.54 -18.91 10.80
C ARG A 265 -5.11 -18.49 11.17
N VAL A 266 -4.66 -17.32 10.75
CA VAL A 266 -3.36 -16.75 11.16
C VAL A 266 -3.49 -15.76 12.33
N GLY A 267 -4.68 -15.66 12.93
CA GLY A 267 -4.96 -14.86 14.12
C GLY A 267 -5.26 -13.39 13.85
N GLY A 268 -5.61 -13.02 12.62
CA GLY A 268 -5.85 -11.62 12.24
C GLY A 268 -4.57 -10.78 12.15
N TYR A 269 -4.76 -9.47 12.07
CA TYR A 269 -3.70 -8.46 11.98
C TYR A 269 -2.96 -8.29 13.33
N ASP A 270 -1.68 -7.91 13.30
CA ASP A 270 -0.88 -7.58 14.49
C ASP A 270 -1.03 -6.11 14.91
N PRO A 271 -1.75 -5.76 15.99
CA PRO A 271 -1.87 -4.38 16.44
C PRO A 271 -0.58 -3.82 17.01
N GLN A 272 0.43 -4.65 17.28
CA GLN A 272 1.74 -4.18 17.74
C GLN A 272 2.66 -3.78 16.58
N ASN A 273 2.26 -4.00 15.33
CA ASN A 273 3.05 -3.65 14.16
C ASN A 273 2.43 -2.45 13.42
N PHE A 274 3.20 -1.35 13.31
CA PHE A 274 2.81 -0.19 12.51
C PHE A 274 2.54 -0.56 11.03
N SER A 275 3.31 -1.50 10.48
CA SER A 275 3.15 -2.00 9.11
C SER A 275 2.27 -3.26 9.07
N TYR A 276 1.12 -3.23 9.75
CA TYR A 276 0.18 -4.35 9.85
C TYR A 276 -0.21 -4.95 8.49
N ASN A 277 -0.26 -4.12 7.44
CA ASN A 277 -0.58 -4.53 6.06
C ASN A 277 0.51 -5.40 5.42
N ALA A 278 1.79 -5.04 5.59
CA ALA A 278 2.89 -5.87 5.13
C ALA A 278 3.02 -7.13 6.01
N GLU A 279 2.80 -6.97 7.32
CA GLU A 279 2.92 -8.05 8.29
C GLU A 279 1.94 -9.19 8.00
N ILE A 280 0.67 -8.91 7.72
CA ILE A 280 -0.32 -9.96 7.44
C ILE A 280 0.02 -10.74 6.17
N ILE A 281 0.50 -10.05 5.12
CA ILE A 281 0.90 -10.68 3.85
C ILE A 281 2.11 -11.59 4.07
N ILE A 282 3.14 -11.11 4.76
CA ILE A 282 4.32 -11.90 5.12
C ILE A 282 3.92 -13.12 5.98
N ARG A 283 3.05 -12.93 6.98
CA ARG A 283 2.57 -14.01 7.84
C ARG A 283 1.80 -15.07 7.06
N LEU A 284 0.95 -14.66 6.12
CA LEU A 284 0.23 -15.59 5.25
C LEU A 284 1.22 -16.38 4.38
N HIS A 285 2.19 -15.72 3.73
CA HIS A 285 3.25 -16.42 2.99
C HIS A 285 3.99 -17.44 3.86
N HIS A 286 4.41 -17.00 5.05
CA HIS A 286 5.10 -17.83 6.03
C HIS A 286 4.28 -19.06 6.45
N ARG A 287 3.01 -18.85 6.82
CA ARG A 287 2.15 -19.92 7.33
C ARG A 287 1.76 -20.91 6.24
N MET A 288 1.39 -20.43 5.06
CA MET A 288 0.99 -21.29 3.95
C MET A 288 2.16 -22.15 3.46
N ARG A 289 3.36 -21.57 3.34
CA ARG A 289 4.59 -22.32 3.00
C ARG A 289 4.96 -23.34 4.08
N ASN A 290 4.86 -22.96 5.35
CA ASN A 290 5.12 -23.89 6.46
C ASN A 290 4.15 -25.08 6.50
N LYS A 291 2.89 -24.87 6.12
CA LYS A 291 1.88 -25.93 6.02
C LYS A 291 1.85 -26.63 4.66
N GLN A 292 2.71 -26.24 3.72
CA GLN A 292 2.72 -26.73 2.35
C GLN A 292 1.35 -26.62 1.65
N TYR A 293 0.56 -25.60 2.03
CA TYR A 293 -0.72 -25.33 1.38
C TYR A 293 -0.46 -24.55 0.09
N PRO A 294 -1.01 -24.97 -1.07
CA PRO A 294 -0.92 -24.18 -2.29
C PRO A 294 -1.73 -22.88 -2.14
N TYR A 295 -1.15 -21.76 -2.56
CA TYR A 295 -1.81 -20.46 -2.49
C TYR A 295 -1.28 -19.52 -3.57
N SER A 296 -2.06 -18.51 -3.88
CA SER A 296 -1.66 -17.37 -4.69
C SER A 296 -2.03 -16.05 -4.03
N MET A 297 -1.17 -15.05 -4.19
CA MET A 297 -1.43 -13.67 -3.84
C MET A 297 -1.11 -12.83 -5.07
N ILE A 298 -2.06 -12.03 -5.52
CA ILE A 298 -2.01 -11.36 -6.81
C ILE A 298 -2.26 -9.86 -6.66
N TYR A 299 -1.88 -9.12 -7.68
CA TYR A 299 -2.14 -7.68 -7.76
C TYR A 299 -3.10 -7.42 -8.92
N SER A 300 -4.06 -6.53 -8.71
CA SER A 300 -5.03 -6.11 -9.72
C SER A 300 -4.76 -4.65 -10.09
N PRO A 301 -3.90 -4.38 -11.09
CA PRO A 301 -3.57 -3.01 -11.47
C PRO A 301 -4.78 -2.27 -12.06
N SER A 302 -5.80 -2.98 -12.54
CA SER A 302 -7.05 -2.41 -13.05
C SER A 302 -8.07 -2.10 -11.96
N SER A 303 -7.85 -2.52 -10.71
CA SER A 303 -8.72 -2.19 -9.59
C SER A 303 -8.13 -0.97 -8.88
N ILE A 304 -8.82 0.16 -8.96
CA ILE A 304 -8.29 1.45 -8.51
C ILE A 304 -9.07 1.96 -7.31
N ALA A 305 -8.33 2.52 -6.34
CA ALA A 305 -8.84 3.33 -5.26
C ALA A 305 -8.01 4.62 -5.10
N TRP A 306 -8.61 5.64 -4.50
CA TRP A 306 -8.08 6.99 -4.40
C TRP A 306 -8.03 7.36 -2.92
N SER A 307 -6.87 7.73 -2.40
CA SER A 307 -6.62 7.97 -0.97
C SER A 307 -5.90 9.30 -0.74
N GLU A 308 -6.14 9.93 0.41
CA GLU A 308 -5.48 11.18 0.79
C GLU A 308 -3.98 10.99 1.07
N GLY A 309 -3.16 11.91 0.57
CA GLY A 309 -1.74 11.95 0.87
C GLY A 309 -1.40 12.92 2.01
N PRO A 310 -0.20 12.84 2.60
CA PRO A 310 0.26 13.81 3.58
C PRO A 310 0.54 15.17 2.94
N HIS A 311 -0.20 16.21 3.34
CA HIS A 311 -0.02 17.58 2.84
C HIS A 311 1.19 18.29 3.43
N THR A 312 1.76 17.76 4.52
CA THR A 312 2.91 18.35 5.23
C THR A 312 4.05 17.37 5.39
N VAL A 313 5.28 17.90 5.42
CA VAL A 313 6.50 17.12 5.69
C VAL A 313 6.42 16.42 7.05
N ARG A 314 5.75 17.02 8.04
CA ARG A 314 5.55 16.41 9.37
C ARG A 314 4.67 15.17 9.30
N GLN A 315 3.55 15.22 8.59
CA GLN A 315 2.69 14.05 8.39
C GLN A 315 3.44 12.96 7.63
N LEU A 316 4.17 13.33 6.57
CA LEU A 316 5.03 12.40 5.83
C LEU A 316 6.05 11.74 6.77
N TRP A 317 6.73 12.52 7.60
CA TRP A 317 7.72 12.01 8.55
C TRP A 317 7.12 10.96 9.51
N HIS A 318 5.96 11.24 10.10
CA HIS A 318 5.29 10.29 10.98
C HIS A 318 4.93 8.99 10.24
N GLN A 319 4.41 9.09 9.02
CA GLN A 319 4.09 7.94 8.17
C GLN A 319 5.33 7.09 7.85
N ARG A 320 6.41 7.72 7.38
CA ARG A 320 7.66 7.01 7.00
C ARG A 320 8.37 6.38 8.19
N ASN A 321 8.34 7.04 9.35
CA ASN A 321 8.89 6.48 10.58
C ASN A 321 8.17 5.17 10.97
N GLN A 322 6.83 5.20 10.94
CA GLN A 322 6.01 4.02 11.22
C GLN A 322 6.28 2.89 10.23
N TRP A 323 6.36 3.18 8.93
CA TRP A 323 6.62 2.19 7.90
C TRP A 323 8.00 1.53 8.05
N GLN A 324 9.05 2.30 8.33
CA GLN A 324 10.38 1.74 8.52
C GLN A 324 10.45 0.84 9.76
N ARG A 325 9.89 1.29 10.90
CA ARG A 325 9.89 0.50 12.14
C ARG A 325 9.07 -0.78 12.00
N GLY A 326 7.93 -0.70 11.31
CA GLY A 326 7.09 -1.86 11.06
C GLY A 326 7.73 -2.86 10.10
N LEU A 327 8.40 -2.38 9.04
CA LEU A 327 9.20 -3.22 8.14
C LEU A 327 10.30 -3.96 8.91
N LEU A 328 11.11 -3.25 9.70
CA LEU A 328 12.17 -3.87 10.51
C LEU A 328 11.60 -4.94 11.44
N ARG A 329 10.48 -4.65 12.12
CA ARG A 329 9.78 -5.64 12.95
C ARG A 329 9.39 -6.88 12.17
N CYS A 330 8.83 -6.75 10.96
CA CYS A 330 8.51 -7.88 10.09
C CYS A 330 9.76 -8.69 9.74
N LEU A 331 10.81 -8.03 9.26
CA LEU A 331 12.04 -8.70 8.81
C LEU A 331 12.71 -9.48 9.95
N PHE A 332 12.73 -8.93 11.16
CA PHE A 332 13.28 -9.64 12.32
C PHE A 332 12.38 -10.77 12.81
N ARG A 333 11.05 -10.59 12.79
CA ARG A 333 10.09 -11.61 13.23
C ARG A 333 10.11 -12.84 12.32
N TYR A 334 10.29 -12.64 11.02
CA TYR A 334 10.27 -13.70 10.01
C TYR A 334 11.65 -13.96 9.40
N LYS A 335 12.73 -13.71 10.16
CA LYS A 335 14.14 -13.85 9.71
C LYS A 335 14.49 -15.23 9.14
N GLU A 336 13.78 -16.27 9.56
CA GLU A 336 13.92 -17.63 9.04
C GLU A 336 13.54 -17.79 7.56
N MET A 337 12.84 -16.80 6.98
CA MET A 337 12.53 -16.77 5.55
C MET A 337 13.72 -16.35 4.69
N VAL A 338 14.74 -15.69 5.26
CA VAL A 338 15.87 -15.13 4.51
C VAL A 338 16.67 -16.24 3.82
N LEU A 339 16.74 -16.17 2.49
CA LEU A 339 17.47 -17.12 1.64
C LEU A 339 17.07 -18.58 1.88
N ASN A 340 15.86 -18.81 2.38
CA ASN A 340 15.39 -20.13 2.72
C ASN A 340 14.46 -20.68 1.61
N PRO A 341 14.89 -21.74 0.89
CA PRO A 341 14.13 -22.30 -0.24
C PRO A 341 12.76 -22.85 0.17
N LYS A 342 12.54 -23.17 1.45
CA LYS A 342 11.23 -23.60 1.98
C LYS A 342 10.12 -22.59 1.68
N TYR A 343 10.45 -21.31 1.65
CA TYR A 343 9.48 -20.23 1.41
C TYR A 343 9.38 -19.85 -0.07
N GLY A 344 10.04 -20.59 -0.96
CA GLY A 344 10.06 -20.33 -2.40
C GLY A 344 10.61 -18.94 -2.73
N VAL A 345 10.05 -18.30 -3.74
CA VAL A 345 10.53 -17.01 -4.23
C VAL A 345 10.41 -15.89 -3.18
N ALA A 346 9.40 -15.97 -2.31
CA ALA A 346 9.21 -15.04 -1.21
C ALA A 346 10.41 -15.03 -0.24
N GLY A 347 11.00 -16.21 0.06
CA GLY A 347 12.18 -16.31 0.93
C GLY A 347 13.51 -16.16 0.20
N LEU A 348 13.61 -16.66 -1.03
CA LEU A 348 14.85 -16.65 -1.79
C LEU A 348 15.17 -15.31 -2.45
N LEU A 349 14.16 -14.56 -2.91
CA LEU A 349 14.35 -13.31 -3.64
C LEU A 349 13.70 -12.12 -2.95
N ALA A 350 12.41 -12.22 -2.59
CA ALA A 350 11.68 -11.06 -2.07
C ALA A 350 12.18 -10.62 -0.68
N PHE A 351 12.36 -11.54 0.27
CA PHE A 351 12.86 -11.19 1.62
C PHE A 351 14.26 -10.54 1.57
N PRO A 352 15.25 -11.12 0.86
CA PRO A 352 16.56 -10.48 0.67
C PRO A 352 16.46 -9.11 -0.01
N TYR A 353 15.58 -8.94 -1.00
CA TYR A 353 15.34 -7.63 -1.62
C TYR A 353 14.87 -6.60 -0.61
N TYR A 354 13.87 -6.92 0.23
CA TYR A 354 13.39 -6.01 1.28
C TYR A 354 14.44 -5.71 2.35
N ILE A 355 15.34 -6.67 2.66
CA ILE A 355 16.46 -6.40 3.58
C ILE A 355 17.46 -5.44 2.92
N LEU A 356 17.94 -5.78 1.72
CA LEU A 356 19.01 -5.07 1.05
C LEU A 356 18.58 -3.67 0.62
N PHE A 357 17.40 -3.54 0.00
CA PHE A 357 17.01 -2.29 -0.67
C PHE A 357 16.04 -1.43 0.15
N GLU A 358 15.11 -2.04 0.89
CA GLU A 358 14.13 -1.27 1.67
C GLU A 358 14.65 -0.97 3.08
N ALA A 359 15.15 -1.98 3.81
CA ALA A 359 15.60 -1.79 5.19
C ALA A 359 16.99 -1.14 5.29
N LEU A 360 17.97 -1.63 4.50
CA LEU A 360 19.34 -1.09 4.49
C LEU A 360 19.51 0.12 3.57
N GLY A 361 18.62 0.32 2.60
CA GLY A 361 18.69 1.44 1.65
C GLY A 361 18.88 2.82 2.30
N PRO A 362 18.08 3.19 3.32
CA PRO A 362 18.26 4.45 4.03
C PRO A 362 19.64 4.62 4.68
N ILE A 363 20.27 3.52 5.14
CA ILE A 363 21.60 3.54 5.74
C ILE A 363 22.65 3.76 4.65
N VAL A 364 22.57 3.02 3.54
CA VAL A 364 23.49 3.18 2.40
C VAL A 364 23.39 4.59 1.82
N GLU A 365 22.18 5.12 1.71
CA GLU A 365 21.93 6.48 1.24
C GLU A 365 22.50 7.54 2.20
N ALA A 366 22.32 7.38 3.52
CA ALA A 366 22.92 8.27 4.50
C ALA A 366 24.46 8.27 4.43
N ILE A 367 25.07 7.08 4.32
CA ILE A 367 26.53 6.95 4.11
C ILE A 367 26.97 7.62 2.81
N SER A 368 26.16 7.53 1.75
CA SER A 368 26.44 8.18 0.46
C SER A 368 26.48 9.70 0.58
N TYR A 369 25.58 10.31 1.37
CA TYR A 369 25.61 11.75 1.62
C TYR A 369 26.81 12.17 2.47
N ILE A 370 27.18 11.37 3.48
CA ILE A 370 28.40 11.62 4.27
C ILE A 370 29.63 11.56 3.37
N LEU A 371 29.71 10.54 2.50
CA LEU A 371 30.80 10.40 1.53
C LEU A 371 30.86 11.57 0.56
N LEU A 372 29.72 12.06 0.08
CA LEU A 372 29.64 13.24 -0.79
C LEU A 372 30.25 14.48 -0.13
N VAL A 373 29.97 14.72 1.15
CA VAL A 373 30.56 15.83 1.92
C VAL A 373 32.09 15.68 2.00
N PHE A 374 32.59 14.49 2.28
CA PHE A 374 34.04 14.24 2.32
C PHE A 374 34.71 14.46 0.96
N VAL A 375 34.11 13.97 -0.12
CA VAL A 375 34.60 14.14 -1.49
C VAL A 375 34.67 15.63 -1.87
N LEU A 376 33.66 16.42 -1.51
CA LEU A 376 33.64 17.86 -1.74
C LEU A 376 34.68 18.60 -0.90
N TRP A 377 34.83 18.22 0.38
CA TRP A 377 35.77 18.84 1.31
C TRP A 377 37.23 18.63 0.87
N PHE A 378 37.58 17.39 0.53
CA PHE A 378 38.93 17.02 0.10
C PHE A 378 39.17 17.24 -1.40
N LYS A 379 38.14 17.64 -2.16
CA LYS A 379 38.18 17.86 -3.62
C LYS A 379 38.76 16.67 -4.39
N THR A 380 38.49 15.45 -3.93
CA THR A 380 39.02 14.22 -4.54
C THR A 380 38.40 13.93 -5.90
N ILE A 381 37.19 14.47 -6.17
CA ILE A 381 36.48 14.34 -7.45
C ILE A 381 36.11 15.75 -7.92
N SER A 382 36.24 16.01 -9.23
CA SER A 382 35.87 17.31 -9.78
C SER A 382 34.35 17.53 -9.76
N LEU A 383 33.93 18.78 -9.60
CA LEU A 383 32.50 19.14 -9.55
C LEU A 383 31.75 18.71 -10.82
N ALA A 384 32.42 18.72 -11.98
CA ALA A 384 31.85 18.26 -13.24
C ALA A 384 31.44 16.77 -13.19
N HIS A 385 32.27 15.90 -12.61
CA HIS A 385 31.93 14.48 -12.47
C HIS A 385 30.75 14.27 -11.52
N LEU A 386 30.69 15.01 -10.41
CA LEU A 386 29.55 14.96 -9.49
C LEU A 386 28.25 15.43 -10.15
N ALA A 387 28.32 16.51 -10.94
CA ALA A 387 27.18 17.00 -11.71
C ALA A 387 26.68 15.95 -12.72
N TRP A 388 27.59 15.25 -13.40
CA TRP A 388 27.23 14.16 -14.32
C TRP A 388 26.58 12.98 -13.60
N LEU A 389 27.11 12.55 -12.45
CA LEU A 389 26.50 11.48 -11.66
C LEU A 389 25.08 11.86 -11.20
N PHE A 390 24.90 13.10 -10.74
CA PHE A 390 23.59 13.63 -10.40
C PHE A 390 22.65 13.62 -11.61
N PHE A 391 23.11 14.11 -12.77
CA PHE A 391 22.31 14.17 -14.00
C PHE A 391 21.87 12.77 -14.46
N ILE A 392 22.76 11.77 -14.39
CA ILE A 392 22.43 10.38 -14.72
C ILE A 392 21.38 9.82 -13.76
N ALA A 393 21.56 10.03 -12.44
CA ALA A 393 20.61 9.53 -11.45
C ALA A 393 19.23 10.20 -11.57
N TRP A 394 19.21 11.52 -11.76
CA TRP A 394 17.98 12.27 -12.01
C TRP A 394 17.32 11.85 -13.33
N GLY A 395 18.11 11.71 -14.41
CA GLY A 395 17.63 11.29 -15.72
C GLY A 395 17.03 9.89 -15.71
N TYR A 396 17.66 8.94 -15.01
CA TYR A 396 17.12 7.60 -14.80
C TYR A 396 15.78 7.66 -14.05
N MET A 397 15.69 8.46 -12.99
CA MET A 397 14.46 8.59 -12.22
C MET A 397 13.33 9.22 -13.04
N MET A 398 13.63 10.23 -13.86
CA MET A 398 12.69 10.83 -14.80
C MET A 398 12.22 9.81 -15.84
N LEU A 399 13.13 9.02 -16.41
CA LEU A 399 12.79 7.96 -17.37
C LEU A 399 11.84 6.94 -16.74
N MET A 400 12.09 6.52 -15.50
CA MET A 400 11.22 5.60 -14.78
C MET A 400 9.82 6.19 -14.54
N THR A 401 9.74 7.44 -14.08
CA THR A 401 8.45 8.13 -13.87
C THR A 401 7.67 8.26 -15.18
N LEU A 402 8.31 8.72 -16.25
CA LEU A 402 7.69 8.84 -17.57
C LEU A 402 7.22 7.49 -18.12
N SER A 403 8.02 6.43 -17.93
CA SER A 403 7.64 5.09 -18.35
C SER A 403 6.41 4.59 -17.61
N CYS A 404 6.31 4.85 -16.30
CA CYS A 404 5.11 4.54 -15.51
C CYS A 404 3.89 5.31 -16.00
N VAL A 405 4.05 6.59 -16.33
CA VAL A 405 2.97 7.43 -16.90
C VAL A 405 2.50 6.89 -18.26
N VAL A 406 3.43 6.48 -19.13
CA VAL A 406 3.10 5.85 -20.42
C VAL A 406 2.37 4.53 -20.21
N LEU A 407 2.82 3.69 -19.27
CA LEU A 407 2.10 2.46 -18.93
C LEU A 407 0.69 2.75 -18.41
N ASN A 408 0.51 3.84 -17.66
CA ASN A 408 -0.79 4.25 -17.12
C ASN A 408 -1.76 4.65 -18.23
N LEU A 409 -1.27 5.42 -19.21
CA LEU A 409 -2.01 5.75 -20.43
C LEU A 409 -2.42 4.51 -21.25
N LEU A 410 -1.64 3.43 -21.18
CA LEU A 410 -1.92 2.19 -21.90
C LEU A 410 -2.87 1.25 -21.14
N THR A 411 -2.89 1.31 -19.81
CA THR A 411 -3.76 0.45 -18.97
C THR A 411 -5.09 1.10 -18.61
N HIS A 412 -5.11 2.42 -18.49
CA HIS A 412 -6.26 3.18 -18.01
C HIS A 412 -6.64 4.26 -19.01
N SER A 413 -7.90 4.67 -18.99
CA SER A 413 -8.41 5.80 -19.77
C SER A 413 -8.05 7.17 -19.19
N LYS A 414 -7.05 7.23 -18.29
CA LYS A 414 -6.60 8.50 -17.69
C LYS A 414 -5.91 9.34 -18.75
N ARG A 415 -6.27 10.61 -18.87
CA ARG A 415 -5.70 11.52 -19.87
C ARG A 415 -4.78 12.53 -19.20
N TYR A 416 -3.47 12.41 -19.41
CA TYR A 416 -2.53 13.44 -18.97
C TYR A 416 -2.52 14.62 -19.94
N LYS A 417 -2.63 15.84 -19.40
CA LYS A 417 -2.49 17.10 -20.14
C LYS A 417 -1.00 17.43 -20.31
N LYS A 418 -0.65 18.29 -21.27
CA LYS A 418 0.74 18.76 -21.45
C LYS A 418 1.31 19.44 -20.19
N ARG A 419 0.46 20.16 -19.45
CA ARG A 419 0.80 20.78 -18.16
C ARG A 419 1.26 19.73 -17.14
N ASP A 420 0.63 18.56 -17.15
CA ASP A 420 0.90 17.50 -16.17
C ASP A 420 2.27 16.89 -16.41
N ILE A 421 2.72 16.77 -17.67
CA ILE A 421 4.09 16.33 -18.00
C ILE A 421 5.13 17.31 -17.46
N LEU A 422 4.91 18.62 -17.63
CA LEU A 422 5.81 19.65 -17.08
C LEU A 422 5.80 19.61 -15.54
N HIS A 423 4.63 19.42 -14.94
CA HIS A 423 4.51 19.30 -13.48
C HIS A 423 5.22 18.05 -12.95
N LEU A 424 5.11 16.91 -13.63
CA LEU A 424 5.85 15.67 -13.32
C LEU A 424 7.36 15.85 -13.37
N PHE A 425 7.86 16.67 -14.30
CA PHE A 425 9.27 17.03 -14.35
C PHE A 425 9.71 17.79 -13.09
N VAL A 426 8.91 18.78 -12.67
CA VAL A 426 9.15 19.54 -11.43
C VAL A 426 9.12 18.61 -10.23
N LEU A 427 8.10 17.76 -10.11
CA LEU A 427 7.96 16.80 -9.01
C LEU A 427 9.13 15.83 -8.95
N THR A 428 9.56 15.26 -10.08
CA THR A 428 10.71 14.33 -10.11
C THR A 428 12.02 15.04 -9.73
N THR A 429 12.15 16.33 -10.06
CA THR A 429 13.30 17.14 -9.65
C THR A 429 13.28 17.42 -8.15
N VAL A 430 12.12 17.77 -7.59
CA VAL A 430 11.94 17.95 -6.14
C VAL A 430 12.17 16.64 -5.39
N ASP A 431 11.77 15.50 -5.97
CA ASP A 431 12.04 14.17 -5.41
C ASP A 431 13.54 13.98 -5.19
N MET A 432 14.33 14.26 -6.23
CA MET A 432 15.79 14.08 -6.22
C MET A 432 16.53 15.01 -5.25
N LEU A 433 16.10 16.28 -5.18
CA LEU A 433 16.83 17.32 -4.46
C LEU A 433 16.45 17.44 -2.98
N PHE A 434 15.20 17.10 -2.62
CA PHE A 434 14.70 17.34 -1.26
C PHE A 434 14.00 16.13 -0.66
N TYR A 435 13.05 15.53 -1.37
CA TYR A 435 12.18 14.50 -0.79
C TYR A 435 12.96 13.26 -0.37
N ARG A 436 13.91 12.83 -1.20
CA ARG A 436 14.73 11.63 -0.95
C ARG A 436 15.59 11.76 0.31
N GLN A 437 16.18 12.93 0.50
CA GLN A 437 16.98 13.30 1.67
C GLN A 437 16.13 13.24 2.94
N VAL A 438 14.93 13.83 2.91
CA VAL A 438 13.98 13.80 4.03
C VAL A 438 13.58 12.35 4.35
N LYS A 439 13.26 11.55 3.33
CA LYS A 439 12.87 10.15 3.49
C LYS A 439 14.01 9.31 4.07
N ALA A 440 15.23 9.45 3.54
CA ALA A 440 16.42 8.73 4.02
C ALA A 440 16.73 9.08 5.49
N PHE A 441 16.70 10.38 5.83
CA PHE A 441 16.93 10.82 7.21
C PHE A 441 15.83 10.33 8.16
N CYS A 442 14.56 10.39 7.74
CA CYS A 442 13.44 9.84 8.50
C CYS A 442 13.61 8.34 8.78
N ALA A 443 13.89 7.56 7.75
CA ALA A 443 14.06 6.12 7.89
C ALA A 443 15.32 5.76 8.69
N LEU A 444 16.40 6.53 8.60
CA LEU A 444 17.58 6.34 9.46
C LEU A 444 17.24 6.55 10.94
N THR A 445 16.58 7.66 11.28
CA THR A 445 16.17 7.92 12.67
C THR A 445 15.19 6.86 13.19
N ALA A 446 14.25 6.43 12.35
CA ALA A 446 13.31 5.36 12.66
C ALA A 446 14.00 4.02 12.91
N THR A 447 15.05 3.72 12.13
CA THR A 447 15.88 2.51 12.30
C THR A 447 16.62 2.54 13.63
N ILE A 448 17.27 3.65 13.96
CA ILE A 448 17.96 3.85 15.25
C ILE A 448 16.96 3.70 16.40
N GLN A 449 15.81 4.37 16.32
CA GLN A 449 14.74 4.26 17.32
C GLN A 449 14.28 2.82 17.51
N TYR A 450 14.09 2.05 16.43
CA TYR A 450 13.68 0.65 16.51
C TYR A 450 14.65 -0.18 17.36
N PHE A 451 15.96 -0.06 17.11
CA PHE A 451 16.96 -0.81 17.86
C PHE A 451 17.09 -0.34 19.31
N ILE A 452 17.02 0.96 19.58
CA ILE A 452 17.05 1.49 20.96
C ILE A 452 15.88 0.95 21.78
N HIS A 453 14.66 0.95 21.23
CA HIS A 453 13.47 0.46 21.92
C HIS A 453 13.46 -1.06 22.10
N ARG A 454 14.23 -1.80 21.30
CA ARG A 454 14.35 -3.26 21.41
C ARG A 454 15.40 -3.71 22.43
N MET A 455 16.39 -2.85 22.72
CA MET A 455 17.40 -3.10 23.75
C MET A 455 16.92 -2.74 25.17
N ARG A 456 15.81 -2.00 25.27
CA ARG A 456 15.05 -1.79 26.51
C ARG A 456 13.99 -2.87 26.64
#